data_AF-A0A365Z3X7-F1
#
_entry.id   AF-A0A365Z3X7-F1
#
_cell.length_a   1.000
_cell.length_b   1.000
_cell.length_c   1.000
_cell.angle_alpha   90.00
_cell.angle_beta   90.00
_cell.angle_gamma   90.00
#
_symmetry.space_group_name_H-M   'P 1'
#
loop_
_entity.id
_entity.type
_entity.pdbx_description
1 polymer ?
#
loop_
_entity_poly.entity_id
_entity_poly.type
_entity_poly.pdbx_seq_one_letter_code
_entity_poly.pdbx_strand_id
1 'polypeptide(L)'
;MNSDHQSEDTGVAQTTDSVLTGRAVIIVVTAGLLTGAFASATYYSASLRSLSHAFVIWILLAAVLARGRKPVAACVRVTLALVAAVWTFYLGRAVIYQVLYSAGDDNISLFKLLVWTCLALIAGTVLGLGLRFVGEHGWKGVTATGGAIGLVWGDILRRTGFDLLHDPVLVVLAAVVCALLLAIGTQSPTQFAWTGLVGVLLIAPGYLLASMPDLLEQLLITGGLSGIL
;
A
#
# COMPACT_ATOMS: atom_id res chain seq x y z
N MET A 1 -37.45 -22.48 49.16
CA MET A 1 -38.41 -21.83 48.24
C MET A 1 -38.15 -20.35 48.26
N ASN A 2 -37.25 -19.87 47.40
CA ASN A 2 -37.50 -18.72 46.56
C ASN A 2 -36.47 -18.73 45.44
N SER A 3 -37.01 -18.70 44.24
CA SER A 3 -36.38 -18.90 42.95
C SER A 3 -36.00 -17.55 42.37
N ASP A 4 -34.72 -17.20 42.42
CA ASP A 4 -34.17 -16.04 41.68
C ASP A 4 -33.26 -16.56 40.57
N HIS A 5 -33.92 -17.02 39.50
CA HIS A 5 -33.33 -17.42 38.23
C HIS A 5 -33.74 -16.36 37.19
N GLN A 6 -33.09 -15.20 37.23
CA GLN A 6 -33.16 -14.12 36.22
C GLN A 6 -31.80 -13.40 36.30
N SER A 7 -30.97 -13.23 35.28
CA SER A 7 -31.18 -13.18 33.84
C SER A 7 -29.82 -13.41 33.17
N GLU A 8 -29.59 -14.61 32.63
CA GLU A 8 -28.60 -14.80 31.56
C GLU A 8 -29.24 -14.35 30.26
N ASP A 9 -29.51 -13.04 30.15
CA ASP A 9 -29.92 -12.47 28.88
C ASP A 9 -28.66 -12.22 28.08
N THR A 10 -28.39 -13.21 27.24
CA THR A 10 -27.40 -13.29 26.18
C THR A 10 -27.41 -12.02 25.33
N GLY A 11 -26.69 -11.00 25.80
CA GLY A 11 -26.18 -9.89 25.00
C GLY A 11 -25.12 -10.39 24.01
N VAL A 12 -25.50 -11.37 23.20
CA VAL A 12 -24.72 -11.89 22.09
C VAL A 12 -24.69 -10.81 21.03
N ALA A 13 -23.57 -10.09 21.03
CA ALA A 13 -22.90 -9.64 19.82
C ALA A 13 -23.70 -8.71 18.89
N GLN A 14 -24.30 -7.65 19.45
CA GLN A 14 -24.53 -6.40 18.69
C GLN A 14 -23.23 -5.56 18.50
N THR A 15 -22.08 -6.17 18.76
CA THR A 15 -20.72 -5.60 18.59
C THR A 15 -20.11 -5.90 17.23
N THR A 16 -20.92 -6.26 16.22
CA THR A 16 -20.55 -5.96 14.83
C THR A 16 -20.78 -4.47 14.58
N ASP A 17 -19.99 -3.63 15.28
CA ASP A 17 -19.69 -2.27 14.85
C ASP A 17 -19.39 -2.36 13.36
N SER A 18 -20.29 -1.85 12.53
CA SER A 18 -20.24 -1.96 11.08
C SER A 18 -18.81 -1.66 10.62
N VAL A 19 -18.11 -2.69 10.15
CA VAL A 19 -16.67 -2.65 9.82
C VAL A 19 -16.36 -1.48 8.88
N LEU A 20 -17.37 -1.04 8.11
CA LEU A 20 -17.38 0.18 7.32
C LEU A 20 -18.77 0.83 7.33
N THR A 21 -18.84 2.13 7.62
CA THR A 21 -20.02 2.94 7.27
C THR A 21 -19.99 3.23 5.77
N GLY A 22 -21.15 3.42 5.12
CA GLY A 22 -21.22 3.68 3.68
C GLY A 22 -20.32 4.85 3.24
N ARG A 23 -20.29 5.94 4.03
CA ARG A 23 -19.39 7.09 3.79
C ARG A 23 -17.91 6.70 3.83
N ALA A 24 -17.50 5.83 4.77
CA ALA A 24 -16.11 5.39 4.87
C ALA A 24 -15.70 4.55 3.65
N VAL A 25 -16.58 3.68 3.14
CA VAL A 25 -16.33 2.92 1.91
C VAL A 25 -16.11 3.86 0.74
N ILE A 26 -16.98 4.85 0.56
CA ILE A 26 -16.88 5.81 -0.55
C ILE A 26 -15.53 6.53 -0.50
N ILE A 27 -15.09 7.01 0.67
CA ILE A 27 -13.80 7.71 0.80
C ILE A 27 -12.63 6.78 0.46
N VAL A 28 -12.64 5.56 0.99
CA VAL A 28 -11.57 4.56 0.79
C VAL A 28 -11.45 4.17 -0.68
N VAL A 29 -12.58 3.83 -1.31
CA VAL A 29 -12.63 3.46 -2.72
C VAL A 29 -12.23 4.64 -3.58
N THR A 30 -12.76 5.84 -3.33
CA THR A 30 -12.39 7.06 -4.07
C THR A 30 -10.89 7.33 -4.00
N ALA A 31 -10.26 7.20 -2.83
CA ALA A 31 -8.82 7.37 -2.70
C ALA A 31 -8.03 6.33 -3.53
N GLY A 32 -8.47 5.08 -3.54
CA GLY A 32 -7.94 4.03 -4.41
C GLY A 32 -8.09 4.37 -5.90
N LEU A 33 -9.29 4.76 -6.32
CA LEU A 33 -9.57 5.17 -7.71
C LEU A 33 -8.67 6.34 -8.13
N LEU A 34 -8.56 7.39 -7.30
CA LEU A 34 -7.73 8.56 -7.61
C LEU A 34 -6.25 8.23 -7.77
N THR A 35 -5.71 7.39 -6.88
CA THR A 35 -4.29 6.97 -6.96
C THR A 35 -4.03 6.05 -8.16
N GLY A 36 -4.97 5.15 -8.48
CA GLY A 36 -4.90 4.33 -9.69
C GLY A 36 -5.01 5.13 -10.98
N ALA A 37 -5.91 6.12 -11.03
CA ALA A 37 -6.04 7.04 -12.15
C ALA A 37 -4.79 7.89 -12.35
N PHE A 38 -4.20 8.40 -11.26
CA PHE A 38 -2.92 9.11 -11.30
C PHE A 38 -1.79 8.23 -11.86
N ALA A 39 -1.68 6.98 -11.38
CA ALA A 39 -0.68 6.04 -11.88
C ALA A 39 -0.88 5.74 -13.37
N SER A 40 -2.14 5.58 -13.81
CA SER A 40 -2.47 5.38 -15.22
C SER A 40 -2.06 6.58 -16.09
N ALA A 41 -2.36 7.81 -15.64
CA ALA A 41 -2.03 9.03 -16.37
C ALA A 41 -0.52 9.23 -16.53
N THR A 42 0.25 8.83 -15.53
CA THR A 42 1.71 8.95 -15.54
C THR A 42 2.40 7.87 -16.39
N TYR A 43 1.73 6.76 -16.69
CA TYR A 43 2.33 5.58 -17.33
C TYR A 43 2.94 5.88 -18.72
N TYR A 44 2.28 6.74 -19.49
CA TYR A 44 2.72 7.12 -20.83
C TYR A 44 3.64 8.34 -20.86
N SER A 45 3.90 8.99 -19.72
CA SER A 45 4.82 10.14 -19.64
C SER A 45 6.25 9.69 -19.39
N ALA A 46 7.20 10.06 -20.24
CA ALA A 46 8.61 9.67 -20.09
C ALA A 46 9.19 10.09 -18.73
N SER A 47 8.86 11.29 -18.25
CA SER A 47 9.39 11.84 -16.98
C SER A 47 8.66 11.34 -15.74
N LEU A 48 7.45 10.77 -15.86
CA LEU A 48 6.62 10.39 -14.72
C LEU A 48 6.30 8.88 -14.68
N ARG A 49 6.69 8.11 -15.70
CA ARG A 49 6.39 6.67 -15.82
C ARG A 49 6.84 5.85 -14.61
N SER A 50 7.92 6.28 -13.95
CA SER A 50 8.39 5.62 -12.74
C SER A 50 7.38 5.70 -11.59
N LEU A 51 6.66 6.83 -11.47
CA LEU A 51 5.63 7.04 -10.47
C LEU A 51 4.46 6.06 -10.63
N SER A 52 4.17 5.66 -11.86
CA SER A 52 3.08 4.72 -12.18
C SER A 52 3.31 3.33 -11.61
N HIS A 53 4.56 2.99 -11.30
CA HIS A 53 4.93 1.66 -10.83
C HIS A 53 5.47 1.70 -9.39
N ALA A 54 5.79 2.87 -8.84
CA ALA A 54 6.40 3.01 -7.51
C ALA A 54 5.38 2.86 -6.39
N PHE A 55 5.62 1.96 -5.43
CA PHE A 55 4.69 1.66 -4.34
C PHE A 55 4.53 2.81 -3.33
N VAL A 56 5.36 3.85 -3.42
CA VAL A 56 5.46 4.99 -2.51
C VAL A 56 4.09 5.60 -2.14
N ILE A 57 3.26 5.94 -3.13
CA ILE A 57 1.95 6.57 -2.88
C ILE A 57 0.99 5.58 -2.17
N TRP A 58 1.04 4.31 -2.55
CA TRP A 58 0.18 3.27 -1.98
C TRP A 58 0.59 2.88 -0.55
N ILE A 59 1.88 2.95 -0.22
CA ILE A 59 2.38 2.77 1.16
C ILE A 59 1.85 3.90 2.05
N LEU A 60 1.91 5.15 1.59
CA LEU A 60 1.34 6.29 2.32
C LEU A 60 -0.17 6.13 2.49
N LEU A 61 -0.88 5.79 1.41
CA LEU A 61 -2.32 5.55 1.44
C LEU A 61 -2.67 4.45 2.47
N ALA A 62 -1.95 3.33 2.45
CA ALA A 62 -2.13 2.25 3.40
C ALA A 62 -1.91 2.70 4.85
N ALA A 63 -0.84 3.46 5.12
CA ALA A 63 -0.54 4.00 6.45
C ALA A 63 -1.68 4.90 6.95
N VAL A 64 -2.17 5.82 6.12
CA VAL A 64 -3.26 6.75 6.46
C VAL A 64 -4.57 6.00 6.72
N LEU A 65 -4.89 4.99 5.90
CA LEU A 65 -6.14 4.24 6.02
C LEU A 65 -6.15 3.25 7.18
N ALA A 66 -5.00 2.67 7.53
CA ALA A 66 -4.85 1.68 8.60
C ALA A 66 -4.72 2.30 9.99
N ARG A 67 -4.08 3.47 10.10
CA ARG A 67 -3.70 4.12 11.36
C ARG A 67 -4.83 4.18 12.40
N GLY A 68 -4.55 3.65 13.59
CA GLY A 68 -5.43 3.70 14.77
C GLY A 68 -6.70 2.87 14.63
N ARG A 69 -6.78 1.93 13.67
CA ARG A 69 -7.98 1.13 13.42
C ARG A 69 -7.88 -0.27 14.03
N LYS A 70 -9.04 -0.85 14.37
CA LYS A 70 -9.19 -2.28 14.69
C LYS A 70 -8.64 -3.12 13.52
N PRO A 71 -8.02 -4.29 13.76
CA PRO A 71 -7.27 -5.02 12.73
C PRO A 71 -8.11 -5.36 11.49
N VAL A 72 -9.33 -5.87 11.67
CA VAL A 72 -10.23 -6.19 10.54
C VAL A 72 -10.56 -4.94 9.71
N ALA A 73 -10.88 -3.82 10.36
CA ALA A 73 -11.19 -2.58 9.67
C ALA A 73 -9.98 -2.00 8.91
N ALA A 74 -8.77 -2.13 9.48
CA ALA A 74 -7.54 -1.72 8.81
C ALA A 74 -7.31 -2.54 7.53
N CYS A 75 -7.36 -3.88 7.63
CA CYS A 75 -7.20 -4.78 6.48
C CYS A 75 -8.22 -4.47 5.39
N VAL A 76 -9.51 -4.42 5.73
CA VAL A 76 -10.57 -4.21 4.74
C VAL A 76 -10.40 -2.86 4.04
N ARG A 77 -10.08 -1.78 4.77
CA ARG A 77 -9.89 -0.45 4.17
C ARG A 77 -8.71 -0.41 3.20
N VAL A 78 -7.55 -0.91 3.63
CA VAL A 78 -6.36 -0.90 2.77
C VAL A 78 -6.59 -1.79 1.56
N THR A 79 -7.11 -3.00 1.75
CA THR A 79 -7.40 -3.94 0.65
C THR A 79 -8.37 -3.34 -0.37
N LEU A 80 -9.48 -2.74 0.05
CA LEU A 80 -10.43 -2.10 -0.86
C LEU A 80 -9.78 -0.96 -1.66
N ALA A 81 -8.96 -0.13 -1.02
CA ALA A 81 -8.26 0.95 -1.71
C ALA A 81 -7.25 0.42 -2.74
N LEU A 82 -6.46 -0.60 -2.39
CA LEU A 82 -5.46 -1.18 -3.30
C LEU A 82 -6.13 -1.91 -4.48
N VAL A 83 -7.20 -2.67 -4.25
CA VAL A 83 -7.95 -3.31 -5.34
C VAL A 83 -8.54 -2.26 -6.28
N ALA A 84 -9.18 -1.21 -5.73
CA ALA A 84 -9.70 -0.11 -6.54
C ALA A 84 -8.60 0.58 -7.36
N ALA A 85 -7.43 0.79 -6.78
CA ALA A 85 -6.28 1.36 -7.49
C ALA A 85 -5.78 0.47 -8.62
N VAL A 86 -5.63 -0.84 -8.40
CA VAL A 86 -5.20 -1.81 -9.43
C VAL A 86 -6.17 -1.81 -10.61
N TRP A 87 -7.47 -1.93 -10.34
CA TRP A 87 -8.48 -1.93 -11.40
C TRP A 87 -8.49 -0.62 -12.19
N THR A 88 -8.43 0.52 -11.48
CA THR A 88 -8.41 1.83 -12.14
C THR A 88 -7.15 2.05 -12.94
N PHE A 89 -6.00 1.55 -12.47
CA PHE A 89 -4.75 1.62 -13.20
C PHE A 89 -4.82 0.86 -14.53
N TYR A 90 -5.23 -0.41 -14.51
CA TYR A 90 -5.29 -1.24 -15.73
C TYR A 90 -6.35 -0.75 -16.72
N LEU A 91 -7.55 -0.40 -16.23
CA LEU A 91 -8.61 0.15 -17.09
C LEU A 91 -8.22 1.52 -17.65
N GLY A 92 -7.71 2.41 -16.80
CA GLY A 92 -7.25 3.73 -17.21
C GLY A 92 -6.16 3.64 -18.26
N ARG A 93 -5.22 2.71 -18.11
CA ARG A 93 -4.10 2.55 -19.05
C ARG A 93 -4.60 2.20 -20.44
N ALA A 94 -5.56 1.27 -20.54
CA ALA A 94 -6.18 0.89 -21.81
C ALA A 94 -6.95 2.06 -22.44
N VAL A 95 -7.71 2.81 -21.64
CA VAL A 95 -8.45 4.00 -22.12
C VAL A 95 -7.49 5.07 -22.63
N ILE A 96 -6.46 5.42 -21.86
CA ILE A 96 -5.48 6.43 -22.26
C ILE A 96 -4.71 5.98 -23.51
N TYR A 97 -4.39 4.69 -23.62
CA TYR A 97 -3.76 4.15 -24.82
C TYR A 97 -4.62 4.37 -26.06
N GLN A 98 -5.90 4.04 -26.00
CA GLN A 98 -6.83 4.22 -27.13
C GLN A 98 -6.96 5.70 -27.55
N VAL A 99 -6.92 6.61 -26.57
CA VAL A 99 -6.95 8.06 -26.84
C VAL A 99 -5.65 8.54 -27.50
N LEU A 100 -4.49 8.05 -27.05
CA LEU A 100 -3.18 8.49 -27.55
C LEU A 100 -2.76 7.81 -28.85
N TYR A 101 -3.15 6.56 -29.05
CA TYR A 101 -2.71 5.68 -30.13
C TYR A 101 -3.93 5.06 -30.81
N SER A 102 -4.53 5.80 -31.75
CA SER A 102 -5.79 5.51 -32.42
C SER A 102 -5.85 4.22 -33.26
N ALA A 103 -4.78 3.42 -33.33
CA ALA A 103 -4.66 2.26 -34.19
C ALA A 103 -4.10 0.99 -33.52
N GLY A 104 -3.99 0.95 -32.18
CA GLY A 104 -3.47 -0.20 -31.45
C GLY A 104 -4.42 -0.74 -30.39
N ASP A 105 -4.44 -2.06 -30.21
CA ASP A 105 -5.13 -2.72 -29.10
C ASP A 105 -4.15 -2.95 -27.93
N ASP A 106 -4.14 -2.06 -26.93
CA ASP A 106 -3.60 -2.41 -25.60
C ASP A 106 -4.64 -3.27 -24.87
N ASN A 107 -4.68 -4.56 -25.21
CA ASN A 107 -5.58 -5.51 -24.58
C ASN A 107 -5.20 -5.71 -23.12
N ILE A 108 -6.19 -5.54 -22.23
CA ILE A 108 -6.02 -5.81 -20.80
C ILE A 108 -5.76 -7.31 -20.63
N SER A 109 -4.54 -7.65 -20.21
CA SER A 109 -4.21 -9.03 -19.84
C SER A 109 -4.98 -9.40 -18.57
N LEU A 110 -6.04 -10.20 -18.73
CA LEU A 110 -6.85 -10.70 -17.60
C LEU A 110 -6.00 -11.44 -16.57
N PHE A 111 -4.99 -12.18 -17.03
CA PHE A 111 -4.05 -12.87 -16.15
C PHE A 111 -3.27 -11.89 -15.27
N LYS A 112 -2.70 -10.82 -15.85
CA LYS A 112 -2.00 -9.79 -15.07
C LYS A 112 -2.94 -9.09 -14.10
N LEU A 113 -4.14 -8.70 -14.55
CA LEU A 113 -5.14 -8.06 -13.69
C LEU A 113 -5.48 -8.96 -12.48
N LEU A 114 -5.66 -10.27 -12.70
CA LEU A 114 -5.94 -11.23 -11.65
C LEU A 114 -4.76 -11.35 -10.66
N VAL A 115 -3.54 -11.53 -11.16
CA VAL A 115 -2.32 -11.62 -10.33
C VAL A 115 -2.17 -10.39 -9.45
N TRP A 116 -2.26 -9.19 -10.04
CA TRP A 116 -2.12 -7.93 -9.31
C TRP A 116 -3.27 -7.66 -8.34
N THR A 117 -4.48 -8.13 -8.65
CA THR A 117 -5.61 -8.09 -7.71
C THR A 117 -5.34 -8.99 -6.50
N CYS A 118 -4.87 -10.22 -6.72
CA CYS A 118 -4.50 -11.13 -5.63
C CYS A 118 -3.37 -10.55 -4.76
N LEU A 119 -2.35 -9.96 -5.38
CA LEU A 119 -1.28 -9.26 -4.65
C LEU A 119 -1.82 -8.08 -3.83
N ALA A 120 -2.76 -7.30 -4.37
CA ALA A 120 -3.41 -6.23 -3.63
C ALA A 120 -4.21 -6.71 -2.41
N LEU A 121 -4.87 -7.88 -2.49
CA LEU A 121 -5.55 -8.50 -1.36
C LEU A 121 -4.56 -8.89 -0.24
N ILE A 122 -3.45 -9.53 -0.62
CA ILE A 122 -2.41 -9.96 0.32
C ILE A 122 -1.71 -8.75 0.94
N ALA A 123 -1.21 -7.84 0.10
CA ALA A 123 -0.55 -6.62 0.53
C ALA A 123 -1.47 -5.76 1.40
N GLY A 124 -2.74 -5.61 1.03
CA GLY A 124 -3.70 -4.85 1.82
C GLY A 124 -3.94 -5.42 3.21
N THR A 125 -3.97 -6.75 3.33
CA THR A 125 -4.08 -7.44 4.62
C THR A 125 -2.82 -7.22 5.46
N VAL A 126 -1.64 -7.47 4.89
CA VAL A 126 -0.35 -7.33 5.59
C VAL A 126 -0.10 -5.89 6.03
N LEU A 127 -0.25 -4.92 5.11
CA LEU A 127 -0.08 -3.50 5.38
C LEU A 127 -1.15 -2.98 6.34
N GLY A 128 -2.40 -3.44 6.22
CA GLY A 128 -3.47 -3.10 7.16
C GLY A 128 -3.14 -3.54 8.59
N LEU A 129 -2.64 -4.76 8.79
CA LEU A 129 -2.25 -5.27 10.11
C LEU A 129 -1.00 -4.57 10.67
N GLY A 130 0.01 -4.34 9.82
CA GLY A 130 1.28 -3.76 10.23
C GLY A 130 1.19 -2.26 10.48
N LEU A 131 0.58 -1.51 9.56
CA LEU A 131 0.54 -0.05 9.59
C LEU A 131 -0.57 0.53 10.47
N ARG A 132 -1.46 -0.31 11.04
CA ARG A 132 -2.46 0.19 12.01
C ARG A 132 -1.85 0.86 13.23
N PHE A 133 -0.62 0.49 13.58
CA PHE A 133 0.10 1.04 14.73
C PHE A 133 0.82 2.36 14.42
N VAL A 134 0.78 2.86 13.17
CA VAL A 134 1.41 4.14 12.80
C VAL A 134 0.88 5.27 13.70
N GLY A 135 1.79 6.01 14.32
CA GLY A 135 1.44 7.09 15.25
C GLY A 135 1.00 6.64 16.64
N GLU A 136 1.05 5.35 16.98
CA GLU A 136 0.95 4.90 18.37
C GLU A 136 2.22 5.23 19.17
N HIS A 137 2.09 5.28 20.50
CA HIS A 137 3.22 5.47 21.39
C HIS A 137 4.04 4.17 21.54
N GLY A 138 5.35 4.32 21.74
CA GLY A 138 6.27 3.21 22.01
C GLY A 138 6.71 2.44 20.76
N TRP A 139 7.26 1.24 20.97
CA TRP A 139 7.94 0.48 19.93
C TRP A 139 7.05 0.07 18.76
N LYS A 140 5.75 -0.20 18.97
CA LYS A 140 4.84 -0.58 17.89
C LYS A 140 4.66 0.52 16.86
N GLY A 141 4.51 1.77 17.30
CA GLY A 141 4.42 2.92 16.40
C GLY A 141 5.75 3.24 15.73
N VAL A 142 6.87 3.07 16.44
CA VAL A 142 8.22 3.20 15.88
C VAL A 142 8.45 2.19 14.76
N THR A 143 8.16 0.91 14.99
CA THR A 143 8.40 -0.15 14.01
C THR A 143 7.43 -0.10 12.84
N ALA A 144 6.16 0.24 13.07
CA ALA A 144 5.20 0.40 11.97
C ALA A 144 5.55 1.58 11.06
N THR A 145 5.87 2.75 11.64
CA THR A 145 6.24 3.94 10.85
C THR A 145 7.61 3.74 10.18
N GLY A 146 8.59 3.19 10.91
CA GLY A 146 9.89 2.84 10.36
C GLY A 146 9.78 1.80 9.25
N GLY A 147 8.93 0.78 9.41
CA GLY A 147 8.66 -0.21 8.37
C GLY A 147 8.06 0.38 7.10
N ALA A 148 7.15 1.34 7.23
CA ALA A 148 6.63 2.10 6.07
C ALA A 148 7.75 2.88 5.36
N ILE A 149 8.62 3.55 6.11
CA ILE A 149 9.79 4.28 5.55
C ILE A 149 10.77 3.30 4.86
N GLY A 150 11.05 2.16 5.49
CA GLY A 150 11.90 1.12 4.95
C GLY A 150 11.33 0.52 3.66
N LEU A 151 10.02 0.31 3.58
CA LEU A 151 9.33 -0.10 2.35
C LEU A 151 9.43 0.96 1.25
N VAL A 152 9.26 2.24 1.58
CA VAL A 152 9.40 3.35 0.61
C VAL A 152 10.81 3.35 0.04
N TRP A 153 11.84 3.41 0.87
CA TRP A 153 13.23 3.44 0.39
C TRP A 153 13.69 2.13 -0.24
N GLY A 154 13.17 0.99 0.23
CA GLY A 154 13.37 -0.30 -0.40
C GLY A 154 12.85 -0.34 -1.83
N ASP A 155 11.67 0.22 -2.08
CA ASP A 155 11.12 0.37 -3.44
C ASP A 155 11.98 1.32 -4.30
N ILE A 156 12.52 2.40 -3.72
CA ILE A 156 13.43 3.31 -4.42
C ILE A 156 14.71 2.61 -4.86
N LEU A 157 15.37 1.90 -3.94
CA LEU A 157 16.58 1.13 -4.24
C LEU A 157 16.32 0.05 -5.29
N ARG A 158 15.16 -0.61 -5.24
CA ARG A 158 14.76 -1.58 -6.28
C ARG A 158 14.66 -0.96 -7.67
N ARG A 159 14.22 0.29 -7.75
CA ARG A 159 13.97 0.98 -9.02
C ARG A 159 15.19 1.73 -9.58
N THR A 160 16.00 2.29 -8.70
CA THR A 160 17.10 3.20 -9.06
C THR A 160 18.47 2.61 -8.76
N GLY A 161 18.54 1.45 -8.10
CA GLY A 161 19.78 0.93 -7.55
C GLY A 161 20.36 1.94 -6.56
N PHE A 162 21.67 2.17 -6.64
CA PHE A 162 22.36 3.19 -5.86
C PHE A 162 22.49 4.54 -6.58
N ASP A 163 22.04 4.64 -7.84
CA ASP A 163 22.06 5.89 -8.60
C ASP A 163 20.74 6.66 -8.43
N LEU A 164 20.63 7.36 -7.31
CA LEU A 164 19.46 8.17 -6.96
C LEU A 164 19.22 9.34 -7.93
N LEU A 165 20.22 9.73 -8.74
CA LEU A 165 20.08 10.80 -9.72
C LEU A 165 19.46 10.31 -11.03
N HIS A 166 19.33 9.00 -11.22
CA HIS A 166 18.66 8.42 -12.37
C HIS A 166 17.19 8.83 -12.47
N ASP A 167 16.52 8.97 -11.31
CA ASP A 167 15.12 9.37 -11.23
C ASP A 167 14.86 10.33 -10.05
N PRO A 168 15.19 11.63 -10.23
CA PRO A 168 15.09 12.61 -9.14
C PRO A 168 13.63 12.86 -8.72
N VAL A 169 12.67 12.69 -9.64
CA VAL A 169 11.24 12.91 -9.33
C VAL A 169 10.75 11.88 -8.33
N LEU A 170 11.10 10.61 -8.56
CA LEU A 170 10.73 9.52 -7.66
C LEU A 170 11.41 9.68 -6.27
N VAL A 171 12.67 10.10 -6.22
CA VAL A 171 13.39 10.34 -4.95
C VAL A 171 12.77 11.50 -4.17
N VAL A 172 12.44 12.61 -4.84
CA VAL A 172 11.75 13.74 -4.20
C VAL A 172 10.39 13.31 -3.66
N LEU A 173 9.61 12.55 -4.42
CA LEU A 173 8.34 12.02 -3.95
C LEU A 173 8.51 11.12 -2.71
N ALA A 174 9.50 10.23 -2.72
CA ALA A 174 9.82 9.37 -1.58
C ALA A 174 10.18 10.18 -0.34
N ALA A 175 11.01 11.21 -0.49
CA ALA A 175 11.36 12.11 0.62
C ALA A 175 10.13 12.83 1.19
N VAL A 176 9.24 13.34 0.32
CA VAL A 176 7.97 13.95 0.74
C VAL A 176 7.09 12.94 1.47
N VAL A 177 6.94 11.72 0.95
CA VAL A 177 6.17 10.67 1.61
C VAL A 177 6.78 10.26 2.95
N CYS A 178 8.09 10.11 3.05
CA CYS A 178 8.76 9.85 4.33
C CYS A 178 8.53 10.98 5.33
N ALA A 179 8.60 12.24 4.90
CA ALA A 179 8.30 13.39 5.75
C ALA A 179 6.85 13.35 6.25
N LEU A 180 5.88 13.02 5.39
CA LEU A 180 4.48 12.85 5.77
C LEU A 180 4.29 11.68 6.74
N LEU A 181 4.93 10.54 6.50
CA LEU A 181 4.91 9.37 7.39
C LEU A 181 5.48 9.70 8.77
N LEU A 182 6.59 10.43 8.83
CA LEU A 182 7.17 10.91 10.08
C LEU A 182 6.23 11.89 10.78
N ALA A 183 5.64 12.83 10.04
CA ALA A 183 4.72 13.83 10.59
C ALA A 183 3.45 13.21 11.20
N ILE A 184 2.90 12.15 10.58
CA ILE A 184 1.71 11.46 11.14
C ILE A 184 2.07 10.36 12.15
N GLY A 185 3.30 9.84 12.09
CA GLY A 185 3.73 8.64 12.81
C GLY A 185 4.53 8.89 14.08
N THR A 186 5.02 10.12 14.29
CA THR A 186 5.88 10.47 15.43
C THR A 186 5.23 11.54 16.29
N GLN A 187 5.29 11.39 17.62
CA GLN A 187 4.70 12.34 18.58
C GLN A 187 5.75 13.01 19.47
N SER A 188 7.00 12.57 19.43
CA SER A 188 8.11 13.14 20.21
C SER A 188 9.43 13.10 19.43
N PRO A 189 10.40 13.98 19.76
CA PRO A 189 11.71 13.98 19.12
C PRO A 189 12.47 12.66 19.30
N THR A 190 12.35 12.04 20.47
CA THR A 190 12.96 10.73 20.73
C THR A 190 12.35 9.65 19.85
N GLN A 191 11.02 9.65 19.69
CA GLN A 191 10.34 8.71 18.78
C GLN A 191 10.75 8.95 17.33
N PHE A 192 10.91 10.21 16.92
CA PHE A 192 11.38 10.57 15.58
C PHE A 192 12.75 9.95 15.28
N ALA A 193 13.73 10.09 16.19
CA ALA A 193 15.05 9.51 16.02
C ALA A 193 15.01 7.98 15.90
N TRP A 194 14.25 7.31 16.77
CA TRP A 194 14.10 5.85 16.73
C TRP A 194 13.38 5.37 15.45
N THR A 195 12.35 6.08 15.01
CA THR A 195 11.65 5.77 13.75
C THR A 195 12.58 5.91 12.56
N GLY A 196 13.43 6.94 12.53
CA GLY A 196 14.45 7.10 11.50
C GLY A 196 15.44 5.94 11.48
N LEU A 197 16.01 5.58 12.64
CA LEU A 197 16.97 4.47 12.75
C LEU A 197 16.36 3.13 12.34
N VAL A 198 15.16 2.81 12.85
CA VAL A 198 14.45 1.58 12.48
C VAL A 198 14.08 1.59 11.00
N GLY A 199 13.70 2.76 10.46
CA GLY A 199 13.42 2.91 9.03
C GLY A 199 14.61 2.53 8.16
N VAL A 200 15.81 3.02 8.49
CA VAL A 200 17.06 2.66 7.80
C VAL A 200 17.35 1.16 7.88
N LEU A 201 17.21 0.56 9.07
CA LEU A 201 17.42 -0.88 9.25
C LEU A 201 16.44 -1.74 8.45
N LEU A 202 15.22 -1.23 8.22
CA LEU A 202 14.17 -1.93 7.48
C LEU A 202 14.19 -1.67 5.97
N ILE A 203 15.16 -0.92 5.45
CA ILE A 203 15.32 -0.69 4.01
C ILE A 203 15.56 -2.01 3.26
N ALA A 204 16.50 -2.86 3.73
CA ALA A 204 16.80 -4.11 3.06
C ALA A 204 15.61 -5.11 3.06
N PRO A 205 14.93 -5.35 4.20
CA PRO A 205 13.65 -6.08 4.18
C PRO A 205 12.61 -5.44 3.26
N GLY A 206 12.50 -4.11 3.27
CA GLY A 206 11.59 -3.37 2.40
C GLY A 206 11.86 -3.59 0.92
N TYR A 207 13.13 -3.60 0.52
CA TYR A 207 13.58 -3.90 -0.84
C TYR A 207 13.15 -5.30 -1.26
N LEU A 208 13.38 -6.31 -0.41
CA LEU A 208 13.01 -7.69 -0.70
C LEU A 208 11.50 -7.83 -0.88
N LEU A 209 10.72 -7.23 0.01
CA LEU A 209 9.25 -7.23 -0.07
C LEU A 209 8.75 -6.50 -1.32
N ALA A 210 9.31 -5.34 -1.65
CA ALA A 210 8.97 -4.58 -2.86
C ALA A 210 9.34 -5.33 -4.15
N SER A 211 10.32 -6.23 -4.09
CA SER A 211 10.75 -7.06 -5.23
C SER A 211 9.91 -8.33 -5.41
N MET A 212 9.15 -8.75 -4.40
CA MET A 212 8.37 -9.99 -4.47
C MET A 212 7.38 -10.05 -5.65
N PRO A 213 6.65 -8.98 -6.02
CA PRO A 213 5.76 -9.02 -7.18
C PRO A 213 6.50 -9.37 -8.48
N ASP A 214 7.67 -8.79 -8.71
CA ASP A 214 8.46 -9.03 -9.91
C ASP A 214 9.02 -10.46 -9.92
N LEU A 215 9.50 -10.94 -8.77
CA LEU A 215 9.99 -12.30 -8.60
C LEU A 215 8.89 -13.35 -8.84
N LEU A 216 7.68 -13.08 -8.35
CA LEU A 216 6.51 -13.92 -8.57
C LEU A 216 6.06 -13.88 -10.03
N GLU A 217 6.03 -12.70 -10.66
CA GLU A 217 5.69 -12.57 -12.07
C GLU A 217 6.70 -13.34 -12.94
N GLN A 218 8.00 -13.22 -12.67
CA GLN A 218 9.03 -14.00 -13.35
C GLN A 218 8.83 -15.49 -13.13
N LEU A 219 8.69 -15.95 -11.89
CA LEU A 219 8.50 -17.37 -11.59
C LEU A 219 7.28 -17.96 -12.32
N LEU A 220 6.17 -17.23 -12.36
CA LEU A 220 4.92 -17.67 -13.01
C LEU A 220 5.00 -17.64 -14.54
N ILE A 221 5.76 -16.72 -15.13
CA ILE A 221 5.85 -16.56 -16.59
C ILE A 221 6.97 -17.42 -17.19
N THR A 222 8.16 -17.42 -16.60
CA THR A 222 9.35 -18.10 -17.16
C THR A 222 9.62 -19.48 -16.58
N GLY A 223 8.86 -19.91 -15.56
CA GLY A 223 8.98 -21.26 -14.97
C GLY A 223 10.27 -21.50 -14.17
N GLY A 224 11.03 -20.44 -13.84
CA GLY A 224 12.27 -20.54 -13.07
C GLY A 224 12.87 -19.18 -12.70
N LEU A 225 13.78 -19.20 -11.71
CA LEU A 225 14.48 -18.02 -11.17
C LEU A 225 15.86 -17.76 -11.83
N SER A 226 16.09 -18.31 -13.02
CA SER A 226 17.43 -18.43 -13.65
C SER A 226 18.08 -17.10 -14.09
N GLY A 227 17.48 -15.95 -13.79
CA GLY A 227 18.02 -14.62 -14.12
C GLY A 227 18.30 -13.72 -12.91
N ILE A 228 18.34 -14.25 -11.69
CA ILE A 228 18.38 -13.44 -10.44
C ILE A 228 19.80 -13.27 -9.84
N LEU A 229 20.86 -13.65 -10.56
CA LEU A 229 22.24 -13.31 -10.18
C LEU A 229 22.98 -12.65 -11.36
#